data_AF-A0A844WV84-F1
#
_entry.id   AF-A0A844WV84-F1
#
_cell.length_a   1.000
_cell.length_b   1.000
_cell.length_c   1.000
_cell.angle_alpha   90.00
_cell.angle_beta   90.00
_cell.angle_gamma   90.00
#
_symmetry.space_group_name_H-M   'P 1'
#
loop_
_entity.id
_entity.type
_entity.pdbx_description
1 polymer ?
#
loop_
_entity_poly.entity_id
_entity_poly.type
_entity_poly.pdbx_seq_one_letter_code
_entity_poly.pdbx_strand_id
1 'polypeptide(L)'
;MAKKQDKEVSFEQTLKQLETIVSQLENGDLPLDEALTEFEKGIKLAKAGQKQLQQAEQRIQILLSENSDAELSEFSNDNNE
;
A
#
# COMPACT_ATOMS: atom_id res chain seq x y z
N MET A 1 -18.94 -20.94 -0.52
CA MET A 1 -18.88 -20.12 -1.75
C MET A 1 -17.51 -19.45 -1.80
N ALA A 2 -16.60 -19.95 -2.65
CA ALA A 2 -15.24 -19.45 -2.75
C ALA A 2 -15.25 -18.06 -3.42
N LYS A 3 -14.91 -17.01 -2.66
CA LYS A 3 -14.65 -15.69 -3.23
C LYS A 3 -13.46 -15.82 -4.18
N LYS A 4 -13.75 -15.70 -5.47
CA LYS A 4 -12.78 -15.49 -6.53
C LYS A 4 -12.10 -14.16 -6.22
N GLN A 5 -10.99 -14.21 -5.49
CA GLN A 5 -10.14 -13.05 -5.25
C GLN A 5 -9.53 -12.70 -6.61
N ASP A 6 -9.93 -11.55 -7.15
CA ASP A 6 -9.18 -10.89 -8.19
C ASP A 6 -7.72 -10.86 -7.77
N LYS A 7 -6.85 -11.35 -8.65
CA LYS A 7 -5.40 -11.52 -8.45
C LYS A 7 -4.69 -10.16 -8.43
N GLU A 8 -5.20 -9.18 -7.70
CA GLU A 8 -4.35 -8.07 -7.28
C GLU A 8 -3.42 -8.61 -6.20
N VAL A 9 -2.13 -8.62 -6.52
CA VAL A 9 -1.08 -8.97 -5.57
C VAL A 9 -1.21 -8.00 -4.40
N SER A 10 -1.42 -8.53 -3.20
CA SER A 10 -1.50 -7.71 -1.98
C SER A 10 -0.21 -6.91 -1.77
N PHE A 11 -0.29 -5.83 -1.00
CA PHE A 11 0.88 -5.01 -0.68
C PHE A 11 1.97 -5.85 0.00
N GLU A 12 1.57 -6.71 0.94
CA GLU A 12 2.45 -7.61 1.68
C GLU A 12 3.15 -8.61 0.74
N GLN A 13 2.43 -9.13 -0.26
CA GLN A 13 3.03 -9.99 -1.28
C GLN A 13 3.98 -9.23 -2.20
N THR A 14 3.66 -7.99 -2.56
CA THR A 14 4.52 -7.12 -3.38
C THR A 14 5.82 -6.83 -2.64
N LEU A 15 5.73 -6.49 -1.35
CA LEU A 15 6.88 -6.24 -0.49
C LEU A 15 7.77 -7.49 -0.36
N LYS A 16 7.18 -8.65 -0.07
CA LYS A 16 7.92 -9.91 0.05
C LYS A 16 8.65 -10.31 -1.24
N GLN A 17 8.03 -10.08 -2.40
CA GLN A 17 8.68 -10.32 -3.68
C GLN A 17 9.85 -9.36 -3.91
N LEU A 18 9.68 -8.08 -3.56
CA LEU A 18 10.75 -7.10 -3.67
C LEU A 18 11.94 -7.43 -2.76
N GLU A 19 11.70 -7.83 -1.52
CA GLU A 19 12.74 -8.31 -0.58
C GLU A 19 13.51 -9.50 -1.15
N THR A 20 12.79 -10.45 -1.77
CA THR A 20 13.42 -11.62 -2.40
C THR A 20 14.34 -11.20 -3.55
N ILE A 21 13.88 -10.30 -4.41
CA ILE A 21 14.67 -9.77 -5.53
C ILE A 21 15.93 -9.05 -5.01
N VAL A 22 15.77 -8.18 -4.02
CA VAL A 22 16.90 -7.45 -3.42
C VAL A 22 17.92 -8.43 -2.86
N SER A 23 17.48 -9.43 -2.09
CA SER A 23 18.39 -10.45 -1.55
C SER A 23 19.12 -11.22 -2.64
N GLN A 24 18.44 -11.59 -3.74
CA GLN A 24 19.07 -12.29 -4.86
C GLN A 24 20.11 -11.42 -5.57
N LEU A 25 19.82 -10.14 -5.78
CA LEU A 25 20.76 -9.19 -6.39
C LEU A 25 21.96 -8.91 -5.49
N GLU A 26 21.75 -8.82 -4.17
CA GLU A 26 22.83 -8.60 -3.18
C GLU A 26 23.77 -9.81 -3.05
N ASN A 27 23.26 -11.03 -3.25
CA ASN A 27 24.09 -12.24 -3.23
C ASN A 27 25.13 -12.25 -4.36
N GLY A 28 24.86 -11.58 -5.49
CA GLY A 28 25.82 -11.42 -6.59
C GLY A 28 26.11 -12.67 -7.43
N ASP A 29 25.42 -13.79 -7.17
CA ASP A 29 25.60 -15.06 -7.89
C ASP A 29 24.85 -15.11 -9.24
N LEU A 30 24.05 -14.09 -9.55
CA LEU A 30 23.25 -14.02 -10.78
C LEU A 30 24.10 -13.59 -11.99
N PRO A 31 23.98 -14.29 -13.14
CA PRO A 31 24.47 -13.77 -14.42
C PRO A 31 23.90 -12.39 -14.73
N LEU A 32 24.65 -11.56 -15.45
CA LEU A 32 24.27 -10.17 -15.75
C LEU A 32 22.86 -10.03 -16.34
N ASP A 33 22.51 -10.88 -17.32
CA ASP A 33 21.21 -10.82 -17.98
C ASP A 33 20.05 -11.17 -17.03
N GLU A 34 20.28 -12.10 -16.09
CA GLU A 34 19.32 -12.46 -15.06
C GLU A 34 19.20 -11.35 -14.01
N ALA A 35 20.33 -10.77 -13.59
CA ALA A 35 20.34 -9.63 -12.67
C ALA A 35 19.58 -8.42 -13.24
N LEU A 36 19.75 -8.11 -14.53
CA LEU A 36 18.98 -7.07 -15.21
C LEU A 36 17.48 -7.38 -15.22
N THR A 37 17.11 -8.64 -15.47
CA THR A 37 15.72 -9.10 -15.46
C THR A 37 15.10 -8.96 -14.07
N GLU A 38 15.81 -9.37 -13.02
CA GLU A 38 15.35 -9.24 -11.64
C GLU A 38 15.26 -7.77 -11.20
N PHE A 39 16.22 -6.94 -11.62
CA PHE A 39 16.16 -5.50 -11.39
C PHE A 39 14.92 -4.85 -12.02
N GLU A 40 14.61 -5.17 -13.27
CA GLU A 40 13.40 -4.67 -13.93
C GLU A 40 12.11 -5.09 -13.22
N LYS A 41 12.05 -6.34 -12.75
CA LYS A 41 10.92 -6.84 -11.93
C LYS A 41 10.83 -6.06 -10.62
N GLY A 42 11.95 -5.83 -9.94
CA GLY A 42 12.03 -5.03 -8.71
C GLY A 42 11.47 -3.62 -8.90
N ILE A 43 11.83 -2.94 -10.00
CA ILE A 43 11.29 -1.60 -10.34
C ILE A 43 9.77 -1.64 -10.56
N LYS A 44 9.25 -2.66 -11.24
CA LYS A 44 7.81 -2.82 -11.47
C LYS A 44 7.06 -3.03 -10.15
N LEU A 45 7.58 -3.88 -9.26
CA LEU A 45 7.00 -4.15 -7.94
C LEU A 45 7.05 -2.90 -7.04
N ALA A 46 8.17 -2.17 -7.02
CA ALA A 46 8.28 -0.94 -6.26
C ALA A 46 7.23 0.10 -6.68
N LYS A 47 7.05 0.29 -7.99
CA LYS A 47 6.01 1.18 -8.54
C LYS A 47 4.59 0.72 -8.17
N ALA A 48 4.34 -0.59 -8.20
CA ALA A 48 3.04 -1.14 -7.82
C ALA A 48 2.75 -0.90 -6.33
N GLY A 49 3.72 -1.16 -5.45
CA GLY A 49 3.59 -0.91 -4.02
C GLY A 49 3.37 0.57 -3.71
N GLN A 50 4.11 1.47 -4.36
CA GLN A 50 3.91 2.91 -4.21
C GLN A 50 2.49 3.34 -4.61
N LYS A 51 1.96 2.81 -5.72
CA LYS A 51 0.59 3.10 -6.16
C LYS A 51 -0.45 2.61 -5.15
N GLN A 52 -0.26 1.43 -4.57
CA GLN A 52 -1.16 0.90 -3.54
C GLN A 52 -1.15 1.77 -2.28
N LEU A 53 0.02 2.24 -1.84
CA LEU A 53 0.13 3.15 -0.70
C LEU A 53 -0.55 4.49 -0.96
N GLN A 54 -0.38 5.06 -2.16
CA GLN A 54 -1.05 6.30 -2.56
C GLN A 54 -2.58 6.15 -2.55
N GLN A 55 -3.09 5.03 -3.03
CA GLN A 55 -4.54 4.75 -2.99
C GLN A 55 -5.05 4.61 -1.54
N ALA A 56 -4.28 3.96 -0.67
CA ALA A 56 -4.63 3.83 0.74
C ALA A 56 -4.63 5.20 1.44
N GLU A 57 -3.61 6.03 1.19
CA GLU A 57 -3.52 7.40 1.73
C GLU A 57 -4.71 8.26 1.28
N GLN A 58 -5.03 8.24 -0.02
CA GLN A 58 -6.17 8.97 -0.57
C GLN A 58 -7.48 8.56 0.11
N ARG A 59 -7.67 7.25 0.34
CA ARG A 59 -8.87 6.75 1.03
C ARG A 59 -8.95 7.24 2.47
N ILE A 60 -7.82 7.30 3.19
CA ILE A 60 -7.76 7.84 4.55
C ILE A 60 -8.12 9.33 4.53
N GLN A 61 -7.58 10.12 3.60
CA GLN A 61 -7.89 11.55 3.50
C GLN A 61 -9.38 11.80 3.25
N ILE A 62 -10.03 11.01 2.39
CA ILE A 62 -11.47 11.11 2.14
C ILE A 62 -12.26 10.84 3.43
N LEU A 63 -11.94 9.76 4.16
CA LEU A 63 -12.64 9.42 5.40
C LEU A 63 -12.49 10.46 6.51
N LEU A 64 -11.33 11.13 6.58
CA LEU A 64 -11.08 12.24 7.50
C LEU A 64 -11.82 13.51 7.07
N SER A 65 -11.88 13.79 5.77
CA SER A 65 -12.60 14.93 5.21
C SER A 65 -14.12 14.80 5.39
N GLU A 66 -14.67 13.59 5.18
CA GLU A 66 -16.09 13.28 5.42
C GLU A 66 -16.49 13.40 6.91
N ASN A 67 -15.54 13.26 7.84
CA ASN A 67 -15.79 13.50 9.27
C ASN A 67 -15.85 14.99 9.64
N SER A 68 -15.50 15.90 8.73
CA SER A 68 -15.52 17.35 9.00
C SER A 68 -16.91 17.97 8.85
N ASP A 69 -17.86 17.25 8.24
CA ASP A 69 -19.28 17.60 8.15
C ASP A 69 -20.15 16.90 9.23
N ALA A 70 -19.54 16.14 10.15
CA ALA A 70 -20.24 15.71 11.36
C ALA A 70 -20.43 16.96 12.23
N GLU A 71 -21.66 17.48 12.25
CA GLU A 71 -22.04 18.66 13.02
C GLU A 71 -21.37 18.65 14.39
N LEU A 72 -20.56 19.68 14.66
CA LEU A 72 -20.19 20.04 16.01
C LEU A 72 -21.49 20.40 16.73
N SER A 73 -22.17 19.42 17.31
CA SER A 73 -23.25 19.70 18.25
C SER A 73 -22.61 20.47 19.40
N GLU A 74 -22.91 21.75 19.49
CA GLU A 74 -22.58 22.55 20.67
C GLU A 74 -23.06 21.76 21.88
N PHE A 75 -22.11 21.41 22.75
CA PHE A 75 -22.42 20.84 24.05
C PHE A 75 -23.22 21.91 24.79
N SER A 76 -24.55 21.84 24.71
CA SER A 76 -25.44 22.67 25.51
C SER A 76 -25.25 22.20 26.95
N ASN A 77 -24.38 22.90 27.67
CA ASN A 77 -24.24 22.74 29.10
C ASN A 77 -25.46 23.43 29.74
N ASP A 78 -26.60 22.74 29.69
CA ASP A 78 -27.77 23.08 30.48
C ASP A 78 -27.47 22.75 31.94
N ASN A 79 -26.66 23.60 32.58
CA ASN A 79 -26.61 23.67 34.03
C ASN A 79 -27.52 24.82 34.44
N ASN A 80 -28.75 24.45 34.76
CA ASN A 80 -29.62 25.19 35.65
C ASN A 80 -28.84 25.62 36.90
N GLU A 81 -28.69 26.94 37.09
CA GLU A 81 -28.86 27.61 38.37
C GLU A 81 -29.21 29.10 38.17
#